data_AF-A0A916V0F9-F1
#
_entry.id   AF-A0A916V0F9-F1
#
_cell.length_a   1.000
_cell.length_b   1.000
_cell.length_c   1.000
_cell.angle_alpha   90.00
_cell.angle_beta   90.00
_cell.angle_gamma   90.00
#
_symmetry.space_group_name_H-M   'P 1'
#
loop_
_entity.id
_entity.type
_entity.pdbx_description
1 polymer ?
#
loop_
_entity_poly.entity_id
_entity_poly.type
_entity_poly.pdbx_seq_one_letter_code
_entity_poly.pdbx_strand_id
1 'polypeptide(L)'
;MAKINFDEAVSWVARAVVAHPRQLTQALAEHFGVGRTAAATVIARLVEEGYLVRSGTGSGQVFAAGKRRLLVDSYSLPGIDAKVLWETEFAPFLNLSEEVAELARKGFVSVVHNANRHAKASGLYIVVEQTARSLEMHFSDNGVGVFKKIAQKLKTKDLSLAVQAVADGSASSKLVRKATSSMHALASAFSDFSVEANGLRFPAPKSKRKLAVEEDFPGLGTAVFIKLALKKKA
;
A
#
# COMPACT_ATOMS: atom_id res chain seq x y z
N MET A 1 14.18 -27.50 -10.92
CA MET A 1 12.83 -27.28 -10.35
C MET A 1 12.65 -25.78 -10.14
N ALA A 2 11.50 -25.21 -10.50
CA ALA A 2 11.19 -23.82 -10.20
C ALA A 2 11.22 -23.60 -8.68
N LYS A 3 11.94 -22.58 -8.22
CA LYS A 3 11.99 -22.20 -6.80
C LYS A 3 10.96 -21.11 -6.60
N ILE A 4 10.02 -21.32 -5.67
CA ILE A 4 9.04 -20.30 -5.30
C ILE A 4 9.76 -19.12 -4.67
N ASN A 5 9.57 -17.92 -5.19
CA ASN A 5 9.93 -16.69 -4.52
C ASN A 5 8.98 -16.50 -3.33
N PHE A 6 9.52 -16.37 -2.12
CA PHE A 6 8.70 -16.34 -0.92
C PHE A 6 7.84 -15.07 -0.85
N ASP A 7 8.34 -13.93 -1.35
CA ASP A 7 7.59 -12.67 -1.33
C ASP A 7 6.38 -12.72 -2.27
N GLU A 8 6.52 -13.39 -3.42
CA GLU A 8 5.40 -13.68 -4.33
C GLU A 8 4.38 -14.61 -3.67
N ALA A 9 4.82 -15.64 -2.96
CA ALA A 9 3.92 -16.54 -2.23
C ALA A 9 3.16 -15.82 -1.11
N VAL A 10 3.83 -14.88 -0.42
CA VAL A 10 3.24 -14.04 0.63
C VAL A 10 2.16 -13.12 0.07
N SER A 11 2.39 -12.49 -1.09
CA SER A 11 1.36 -11.65 -1.73
C SER A 11 0.18 -12.50 -2.21
N TRP A 12 0.46 -13.62 -2.89
CA TRP A 12 -0.57 -14.51 -3.43
C TRP A 12 -1.48 -15.10 -2.35
N VAL A 13 -0.89 -15.53 -1.22
CA VAL A 13 -1.63 -16.24 -0.18
C VAL A 13 -2.69 -15.38 0.52
N ALA A 14 -2.49 -14.06 0.57
CA ALA A 14 -3.44 -13.15 1.22
C ALA A 14 -4.85 -13.25 0.62
N ARG A 15 -4.96 -13.51 -0.68
CA ARG A 15 -6.23 -13.73 -1.40
C ARG A 15 -6.58 -15.21 -1.47
N ALA A 16 -5.60 -16.06 -1.78
CA ALA A 16 -5.84 -17.48 -2.03
C ALA A 16 -6.40 -18.22 -0.80
N VAL A 17 -6.02 -17.83 0.42
CA VAL A 17 -6.53 -18.47 1.64
C VAL A 17 -8.04 -18.26 1.84
N VAL A 18 -8.59 -17.14 1.35
CA VAL A 18 -10.03 -16.86 1.41
C VAL A 18 -10.79 -17.73 0.41
N ALA A 19 -10.23 -17.92 -0.79
CA ALA A 19 -10.85 -18.72 -1.84
C ALA A 19 -10.70 -20.24 -1.63
N HIS A 20 -9.56 -20.70 -1.11
CA HIS A 20 -9.18 -22.11 -1.06
C HIS A 20 -8.70 -22.58 0.33
N PRO A 21 -9.45 -22.36 1.43
CA PRO A 21 -8.97 -22.62 2.78
C PRO A 21 -8.60 -24.09 3.05
N ARG A 22 -9.21 -25.06 2.35
CA ARG A 22 -8.93 -26.50 2.51
C ARG A 22 -7.95 -27.07 1.49
N GLN A 23 -7.73 -26.36 0.38
CA GLN A 23 -6.95 -26.83 -0.77
C GLN A 23 -5.73 -25.95 -1.03
N LEU A 24 -5.37 -25.09 -0.08
CA LEU A 24 -4.36 -24.04 -0.26
C LEU A 24 -3.00 -24.58 -0.74
N THR A 25 -2.56 -25.74 -0.23
CA THR A 25 -1.31 -26.37 -0.66
C THR A 25 -1.36 -26.84 -2.11
N GLN A 26 -2.50 -27.38 -2.55
CA GLN A 26 -2.71 -27.78 -3.94
C GLN A 26 -2.77 -26.55 -4.85
N ALA A 27 -3.57 -25.54 -4.48
CA ALA A 27 -3.68 -24.29 -5.21
C ALA A 27 -2.32 -23.59 -5.37
N LEU A 28 -1.47 -23.62 -4.33
CA LEU A 28 -0.12 -23.06 -4.40
C LEU A 28 0.77 -23.86 -5.36
N ALA A 29 0.72 -25.19 -5.31
CA ALA A 29 1.48 -26.05 -6.21
C ALA A 29 1.12 -25.80 -7.68
N GLU A 30 -0.18 -25.70 -7.97
CA GLU A 30 -0.71 -25.42 -9.31
C GLU A 30 -0.32 -24.02 -9.78
N HIS A 31 -0.48 -22.99 -8.94
CA HIS A 31 -0.18 -21.60 -9.29
C HIS A 31 1.31 -21.40 -9.63
N PHE A 32 2.22 -21.97 -8.84
CA PHE A 32 3.66 -21.81 -9.02
C PHE A 32 4.32 -22.92 -9.86
N GLY A 33 3.55 -23.89 -10.36
CA GLY A 33 4.09 -24.99 -11.18
C GLY A 33 5.12 -25.86 -10.44
N VAL A 34 4.93 -26.08 -9.13
CA VAL A 34 5.85 -26.86 -8.30
C VAL A 34 5.23 -28.16 -7.77
N GLY A 35 6.06 -29.09 -7.32
CA GLY A 35 5.59 -30.30 -6.65
C GLY A 35 4.94 -30.03 -5.29
N ARG A 36 4.03 -30.93 -4.88
CA ARG A 36 3.27 -30.83 -3.61
C ARG A 36 4.16 -30.68 -2.37
N THR A 37 5.31 -31.35 -2.32
CA THR A 37 6.26 -31.25 -1.20
C THR A 37 6.86 -29.85 -1.09
N ALA A 38 7.26 -29.24 -2.21
CA ALA A 38 7.80 -27.88 -2.22
C ALA A 38 6.73 -26.86 -1.79
N ALA A 39 5.50 -27.03 -2.27
CA ALA A 39 4.37 -26.21 -1.85
C ALA A 39 4.09 -26.35 -0.34
N ALA A 40 4.13 -27.57 0.20
CA ALA A 40 3.93 -27.82 1.63
C ALA A 40 5.02 -27.15 2.50
N THR A 41 6.28 -27.13 2.05
CA THR A 41 7.37 -26.40 2.73
C THR A 41 7.10 -24.90 2.78
N VAL A 42 6.63 -24.30 1.68
CA VAL A 42 6.28 -22.88 1.65
C VAL A 42 5.08 -22.59 2.54
N ILE A 43 4.04 -23.42 2.52
CA ILE A 43 2.88 -23.29 3.42
C ILE A 43 3.29 -23.37 4.88
N ALA A 44 4.18 -24.31 5.25
CA ALA A 44 4.69 -24.41 6.61
C ALA A 44 5.42 -23.13 7.03
N ARG A 45 6.26 -22.58 6.15
CA ARG A 45 6.94 -21.30 6.39
C ARG A 45 5.97 -20.12 6.50
N LEU A 46 4.92 -20.06 5.68
CA LEU A 46 3.87 -19.03 5.77
C LEU A 46 3.11 -19.08 7.10
N VAL A 47 2.91 -20.27 7.66
CA VAL A 47 2.33 -20.45 9.00
C VAL A 47 3.32 -19.98 10.08
N GLU A 48 4.57 -20.40 10.00
CA GLU A 48 5.64 -20.02 10.94
C GLU A 48 5.84 -18.50 10.97
N GLU A 49 5.86 -17.85 9.82
CA GLU A 49 6.03 -16.40 9.70
C GLU A 49 4.75 -15.60 10.00
N GLY A 50 3.62 -16.26 10.27
CA GLY A 50 2.38 -15.64 10.73
C GLY A 50 1.47 -15.06 9.65
N TYR A 51 1.70 -15.41 8.38
CA TYR A 51 0.82 -15.09 7.25
C TYR A 51 -0.38 -16.03 7.17
N LEU A 52 -0.24 -17.25 7.69
CA LEU A 52 -1.30 -18.24 7.81
C LEU A 52 -1.47 -18.71 9.24
N VAL A 53 -2.68 -19.15 9.55
CA VAL A 53 -2.96 -20.01 10.69
C VAL A 53 -3.53 -21.33 10.16
N ARG A 54 -3.17 -22.41 10.83
CA ARG A 54 -3.58 -23.77 10.48
C ARG A 54 -4.39 -24.36 11.61
N SER A 55 -5.52 -24.97 11.28
CA SER A 55 -6.33 -25.78 12.18
C SER A 55 -6.63 -27.15 11.58
N GLY A 56 -7.02 -28.11 12.41
CA GLY A 56 -7.23 -29.49 12.01
C GLY A 56 -5.94 -30.26 11.70
N THR A 57 -6.09 -31.55 11.41
CA THR A 57 -5.00 -32.49 11.10
C THR A 57 -5.35 -33.34 9.88
N GLY A 58 -4.32 -33.85 9.17
CA GLY A 58 -4.49 -34.72 8.01
C GLY A 58 -5.40 -34.11 6.92
N SER A 59 -6.41 -34.87 6.49
CA SER A 59 -7.42 -34.44 5.50
C SER A 59 -8.40 -33.39 6.03
N GLY A 60 -8.46 -33.18 7.35
CA GLY A 60 -9.29 -32.15 7.98
C GLY A 60 -8.61 -30.79 8.11
N GLN A 61 -7.42 -30.61 7.52
CA GLN A 61 -6.65 -29.37 7.59
C GLN A 61 -7.39 -28.20 6.92
N VAL A 62 -7.41 -27.07 7.62
CA VAL A 62 -7.96 -25.81 7.14
C VAL A 62 -6.97 -24.69 7.43
N PHE A 63 -6.76 -23.81 6.45
CA PHE A 63 -5.97 -22.61 6.57
C PHE A 63 -6.88 -21.38 6.68
N ALA A 64 -6.43 -20.41 7.46
CA ALA A 64 -7.03 -19.09 7.58
C ALA A 64 -5.95 -18.01 7.49
N ALA A 65 -6.33 -16.79 7.12
CA ALA A 65 -5.41 -15.67 7.10
C ALA A 65 -4.83 -15.39 8.49
N GLY A 66 -3.52 -15.20 8.56
CA GLY A 66 -2.80 -14.89 9.79
C GLY A 66 -2.93 -13.44 10.23
N LYS A 67 -2.05 -13.05 11.16
CA LYS A 67 -1.95 -11.67 11.65
C LYS A 67 -1.14 -10.79 10.71
N ARG A 68 -0.31 -11.39 9.85
CA ARG A 68 0.42 -10.71 8.78
C ARG A 68 -0.30 -10.91 7.46
N ARG A 69 -0.39 -9.84 6.67
CA ARG A 69 -0.96 -9.86 5.32
C ARG A 69 -0.19 -8.88 4.47
N LEU A 70 0.06 -9.25 3.22
CA LEU A 70 0.70 -8.40 2.23
C LEU A 70 -0.15 -8.45 0.97
N LEU A 71 -0.51 -7.28 0.45
CA LEU A 71 -1.21 -7.12 -0.82
C LEU A 71 -0.33 -6.23 -1.69
N VAL A 72 0.02 -6.72 -2.87
CA VAL A 72 0.91 -6.03 -3.82
C VAL A 72 0.25 -6.08 -5.18
N ASP A 73 -0.04 -4.91 -5.75
CA ASP A 73 -0.67 -4.81 -7.07
C ASP A 73 -0.19 -3.57 -7.82
N SER A 74 -0.17 -3.68 -9.15
CA SER A 74 0.10 -2.59 -10.09
C SER A 74 -1.14 -2.28 -10.91
N TYR A 75 -1.39 -0.99 -11.15
CA TYR A 75 -2.56 -0.54 -11.89
C TYR A 75 -2.17 0.49 -12.97
N SER A 76 -2.88 0.44 -14.10
CA SER A 76 -2.75 1.45 -15.15
C SER A 76 -3.54 2.71 -14.81
N LEU A 77 -2.95 3.88 -15.11
CA LEU A 77 -3.56 5.19 -14.91
C LEU A 77 -3.70 5.96 -16.24
N PRO A 78 -4.68 6.89 -16.34
CA PRO A 78 -5.76 7.16 -15.38
C PRO A 78 -6.98 6.24 -15.61
N GLY A 79 -7.97 6.30 -14.72
CA GLY A 79 -9.29 5.67 -14.93
C GLY A 79 -9.74 4.71 -13.83
N ILE A 80 -8.95 4.58 -12.77
CA ILE A 80 -9.28 3.74 -11.62
C ILE A 80 -10.31 4.46 -10.74
N ASP A 81 -11.43 3.79 -10.43
CA ASP A 81 -12.28 4.21 -9.32
C ASP A 81 -11.62 3.80 -8.00
N ALA A 82 -11.08 4.78 -7.27
CA ALA A 82 -10.32 4.55 -6.06
C ALA A 82 -11.15 3.91 -4.93
N LYS A 83 -12.46 4.17 -4.89
CA LYS A 83 -13.34 3.63 -3.85
C LYS A 83 -13.63 2.16 -4.15
N VAL A 84 -14.03 1.88 -5.39
CA VAL A 84 -14.27 0.50 -5.84
C VAL A 84 -13.01 -0.34 -5.67
N LEU A 85 -11.85 0.21 -6.05
CA LEU A 85 -10.57 -0.48 -5.90
C LEU A 85 -10.31 -0.88 -4.44
N TRP A 86 -10.50 0.03 -3.48
CA TRP A 86 -10.33 -0.28 -2.07
C TRP A 86 -11.31 -1.37 -1.60
N GLU A 87 -12.58 -1.23 -1.94
CA GLU A 87 -13.67 -2.09 -1.46
C GLU A 87 -13.58 -3.52 -2.01
N THR A 88 -13.00 -3.70 -3.19
CA THR A 88 -12.92 -5.00 -3.87
C THR A 88 -11.55 -5.65 -3.73
N GLU A 89 -10.48 -4.87 -3.85
CA GLU A 89 -9.12 -5.44 -3.95
C GLU A 89 -8.32 -5.38 -2.65
N PHE A 90 -8.72 -4.59 -1.66
CA PHE A 90 -7.91 -4.45 -0.44
C PHE A 90 -8.70 -4.77 0.82
N ALA A 91 -9.81 -4.08 1.07
CA ALA A 91 -10.59 -4.20 2.29
C ALA A 91 -11.02 -5.64 2.65
N PRO A 92 -11.47 -6.49 1.70
CA PRO A 92 -11.92 -7.85 2.03
C PRO A 92 -10.81 -8.75 2.57
N PHE A 93 -9.55 -8.43 2.25
CA PHE A 93 -8.39 -9.23 2.63
C PHE A 93 -7.69 -8.66 3.86
N LEU A 94 -8.20 -7.61 4.48
CA LEU A 94 -7.66 -7.01 5.70
C LEU A 94 -8.55 -7.31 6.91
N ASN A 95 -7.99 -7.28 8.11
CA ASN A 95 -8.73 -7.43 9.36
C ASN A 95 -8.53 -6.19 10.21
N LEU A 96 -9.40 -5.20 10.01
CA LEU A 96 -9.31 -3.89 10.65
C LEU A 96 -10.58 -3.67 11.48
N SER A 97 -10.47 -2.90 12.57
CA SER A 97 -11.67 -2.36 13.21
C SER A 97 -12.31 -1.32 12.30
N GLU A 98 -13.59 -1.06 12.49
CA GLU A 98 -14.35 -0.10 11.68
C GLU A 98 -13.68 1.29 11.63
N GLU A 99 -13.24 1.80 12.78
CA GLU A 99 -12.52 3.08 12.90
C GLU A 99 -11.25 3.11 12.03
N VAL A 100 -10.44 2.05 12.09
CA VAL A 100 -9.20 1.94 11.32
C VAL A 100 -9.50 1.74 9.83
N ALA A 101 -10.50 0.94 9.50
CA ALA A 101 -10.90 0.67 8.12
C ALA A 101 -11.36 1.95 7.42
N GLU A 102 -12.14 2.80 8.09
CA GLU A 102 -12.61 4.06 7.53
C GLU A 102 -11.47 5.06 7.34
N LEU A 103 -10.54 5.14 8.29
CA LEU A 103 -9.38 6.01 8.15
C LEU A 103 -8.44 5.52 7.03
N ALA A 104 -8.18 4.22 6.96
CA ALA A 104 -7.39 3.60 5.88
C ALA A 104 -8.02 3.86 4.51
N ARG A 105 -9.34 3.67 4.37
CA ARG A 105 -10.10 3.97 3.15
C ARG A 105 -9.94 5.43 2.72
N LYS A 106 -10.10 6.38 3.64
CA LYS A 106 -9.91 7.82 3.34
C LYS A 106 -8.50 8.11 2.85
N GLY A 107 -7.49 7.53 3.51
CA GLY A 107 -6.09 7.63 3.11
C GLY A 107 -5.85 7.11 1.69
N PHE A 108 -6.21 5.85 1.47
CA PHE A 108 -6.08 5.16 0.20
C PHE A 108 -6.76 5.94 -0.94
N VAL A 109 -8.04 6.26 -0.78
CA VAL A 109 -8.83 6.96 -1.81
C VAL A 109 -8.25 8.33 -2.13
N SER A 110 -7.75 9.06 -1.13
CA SER A 110 -7.13 10.37 -1.33
C SER A 110 -5.86 10.27 -2.18
N VAL A 111 -5.00 9.29 -1.89
CA VAL A 111 -3.73 9.08 -2.62
C VAL A 111 -3.98 8.60 -4.05
N VAL A 112 -4.81 7.58 -4.25
CA VAL A 112 -5.13 7.06 -5.59
C VAL A 112 -5.78 8.14 -6.46
N HIS A 113 -6.68 8.96 -5.89
CA HIS A 113 -7.22 10.11 -6.62
C HIS A 113 -6.17 11.18 -6.96
N ASN A 114 -5.14 11.36 -6.13
CA ASN A 114 -4.04 12.27 -6.45
C ASN A 114 -3.27 11.76 -7.68
N ALA A 115 -2.91 10.48 -7.68
CA ALA A 115 -2.20 9.82 -8.77
C ALA A 115 -3.01 9.90 -10.09
N ASN A 116 -4.30 9.52 -10.06
CA ASN A 116 -5.22 9.61 -11.20
C ASN A 116 -5.30 11.02 -11.82
N ARG A 117 -5.39 12.07 -11.00
CA ARG A 117 -5.69 13.43 -11.49
C ARG A 117 -4.47 14.26 -11.84
N HIS A 118 -3.36 14.05 -11.13
CA HIS A 118 -2.30 15.06 -11.08
C HIS A 118 -0.95 14.54 -11.48
N ALA A 119 -0.70 13.24 -11.35
CA ALA A 119 0.61 12.69 -11.65
C ALA A 119 0.96 12.76 -13.14
N LYS A 120 -0.02 12.73 -14.06
CA LYS A 120 0.22 12.33 -15.48
C LYS A 120 1.01 11.00 -15.53
N ALA A 121 0.76 10.14 -14.55
CA ALA A 121 1.33 8.81 -14.45
C ALA A 121 0.56 7.88 -15.39
N SER A 122 1.26 6.86 -15.89
CA SER A 122 0.67 5.72 -16.60
C SER A 122 0.54 4.49 -15.71
N GLY A 123 1.23 4.46 -14.57
CA GLY A 123 1.24 3.35 -13.63
C GLY A 123 1.19 3.81 -12.17
N LEU A 124 0.56 2.98 -11.34
CA LEU A 124 0.51 3.10 -9.90
C LEU A 124 0.80 1.74 -9.29
N TYR A 125 1.85 1.67 -8.48
CA TYR A 125 2.16 0.52 -7.65
C TYR A 125 1.65 0.74 -6.23
N ILE A 126 1.02 -0.28 -5.66
CA ILE A 126 0.42 -0.23 -4.33
C ILE A 126 0.88 -1.44 -3.53
N VAL A 127 1.42 -1.18 -2.34
CA VAL A 127 1.74 -2.21 -1.34
C VAL A 127 0.96 -1.91 -0.08
N VAL A 128 0.21 -2.88 0.42
CA VAL A 128 -0.49 -2.80 1.70
C VAL A 128 -0.04 -3.95 2.59
N GLU A 129 0.67 -3.63 3.67
CA GLU A 129 1.09 -4.60 4.67
C GLU A 129 0.30 -4.40 5.97
N GLN A 130 -0.34 -5.46 6.44
CA GLN A 130 -0.92 -5.53 7.77
C GLN A 130 -0.06 -6.44 8.65
N THR A 131 0.22 -5.98 9.87
CA THR A 131 0.78 -6.81 10.95
C THR A 131 -0.20 -6.88 12.13
N ALA A 132 0.21 -7.52 13.22
CA ALA A 132 -0.54 -7.47 14.47
C ALA A 132 -0.58 -6.06 15.12
N ARG A 133 0.27 -5.12 14.66
CA ARG A 133 0.48 -3.81 15.31
C ARG A 133 0.23 -2.62 14.39
N SER A 134 0.25 -2.81 13.09
CA SER A 134 0.13 -1.72 12.12
C SER A 134 -0.53 -2.15 10.83
N LEU A 135 -1.11 -1.16 10.15
CA LEU A 135 -1.38 -1.19 8.72
C LEU A 135 -0.47 -0.16 8.05
N GLU A 136 0.29 -0.57 7.05
CA GLU A 136 1.23 0.24 6.29
C GLU A 136 0.80 0.19 4.82
N MET A 137 0.69 1.36 4.19
CA MET A 137 0.31 1.49 2.79
C MET A 137 1.35 2.34 2.08
N HIS A 138 1.88 1.79 1.00
CA HIS A 138 2.84 2.44 0.12
C HIS A 138 2.22 2.57 -1.26
N PHE A 139 2.41 3.75 -1.85
CA PHE A 139 1.95 4.06 -3.18
C PHE A 139 3.12 4.66 -3.93
N SER A 140 3.34 4.23 -5.17
CA SER A 140 4.36 4.81 -6.05
C SER A 140 3.77 4.99 -7.44
N ASP A 141 3.66 6.22 -7.91
CA ASP A 141 3.29 6.53 -9.29
C ASP A 141 4.51 6.93 -10.10
N ASN A 142 4.46 6.73 -11.41
CA ASN A 142 5.54 7.09 -12.35
C ASN A 142 5.36 8.47 -13.01
N GLY A 143 4.66 9.39 -12.35
CA GLY A 143 4.26 10.67 -12.91
C GLY A 143 5.33 11.77 -12.87
N VAL A 144 4.86 13.00 -12.95
CA VAL A 144 5.68 14.23 -12.91
C VAL A 144 6.14 14.59 -11.49
N GLY A 145 5.48 14.05 -10.46
CA GLY A 145 5.72 14.37 -9.06
C GLY A 145 4.82 15.49 -8.53
N VAL A 146 4.34 15.32 -7.29
CA VAL A 146 3.34 16.21 -6.68
C VAL A 146 3.86 17.64 -6.44
N PHE A 147 5.13 17.81 -6.05
CA PHE A 147 5.67 19.15 -5.77
C PHE A 147 5.86 19.97 -7.04
N LYS A 148 6.35 19.35 -8.13
CA LYS A 148 6.44 20.01 -9.44
C LYS A 148 5.06 20.45 -9.94
N LYS A 149 4.02 19.66 -9.69
CA LYS A 149 2.63 20.04 -10.02
C LYS A 149 2.10 21.20 -9.21
N ILE A 150 2.43 21.27 -7.92
CA ILE A 150 2.05 22.38 -7.06
C ILE A 150 2.81 23.65 -7.45
N ALA A 151 4.12 23.55 -7.70
CA ALA A 151 4.94 24.66 -8.16
C ALA A 151 4.42 25.26 -9.48
N GLN A 152 4.01 24.42 -10.43
CA GLN A 152 3.34 24.88 -11.66
C GLN A 152 2.06 25.69 -11.38
N LYS A 153 1.22 25.26 -10.43
CA LYS A 153 0.00 26.00 -10.04
C LYS A 153 0.31 27.30 -9.29
N LEU A 154 1.42 27.33 -8.55
CA LEU A 154 1.97 28.53 -7.91
C LEU A 154 2.71 29.45 -8.89
N LYS A 155 2.87 29.05 -10.16
CA LYS A 155 3.66 29.75 -11.18
C LYS A 155 5.11 30.01 -10.73
N THR A 156 5.69 29.07 -9.98
CA THR A 156 7.09 29.14 -9.52
C THR A 156 7.90 27.96 -10.04
N LYS A 157 9.21 28.16 -10.16
CA LYS A 157 10.20 27.09 -10.40
C LYS A 157 10.78 26.54 -9.10
N ASP A 158 10.59 27.25 -8.00
CA ASP A 158 11.08 26.85 -6.69
C ASP A 158 10.15 25.81 -6.06
N LEU A 159 10.63 24.57 -5.99
CA LEU A 159 9.88 23.45 -5.43
C LEU A 159 9.78 23.53 -3.89
N SER A 160 10.64 24.29 -3.21
CA SER A 160 10.56 24.47 -1.76
C SER A 160 9.30 25.22 -1.35
N LEU A 161 8.86 26.19 -2.17
CA LEU A 161 7.57 26.90 -2.00
C LEU A 161 6.37 25.95 -2.15
N ALA A 162 6.49 24.90 -2.98
CA ALA A 162 5.45 23.89 -3.09
C ALA A 162 5.36 23.04 -1.82
N VAL A 163 6.50 22.65 -1.23
CA VAL A 163 6.53 21.94 0.06
C VAL A 163 5.95 22.81 1.17
N GLN A 164 6.34 24.09 1.23
CA GLN A 164 5.81 25.04 2.21
C GLN A 164 4.29 25.20 2.08
N ALA A 165 3.77 25.35 0.86
CA ALA A 165 2.32 25.43 0.64
C ALA A 165 1.55 24.18 1.10
N VAL A 166 2.19 23.00 1.10
CA VAL A 166 1.62 21.77 1.68
C VAL A 166 1.69 21.80 3.21
N ALA A 167 2.82 22.25 3.76
CA ALA A 167 3.02 22.36 5.20
C ALA A 167 2.01 23.31 5.86
N ASP A 168 1.77 24.47 5.25
CA ASP A 168 0.88 25.49 5.78
C ASP A 168 -0.60 25.10 5.71
N GLY A 169 -0.95 24.08 4.93
CA GLY A 169 -2.33 23.61 4.71
C GLY A 169 -3.27 24.66 4.10
N SER A 170 -2.75 25.86 3.84
CA SER A 170 -3.48 27.06 3.48
C SER A 170 -2.81 27.68 2.26
N ALA A 171 -3.63 28.10 1.30
CA ALA A 171 -3.14 28.72 0.09
C ALA A 171 -4.12 29.79 -0.38
N SER A 172 -3.56 30.89 -0.89
CA SER A 172 -4.31 32.07 -1.34
C SER A 172 -5.21 31.77 -2.54
N SER A 173 -4.90 30.74 -3.34
CA SER A 173 -5.72 30.33 -4.50
C SER A 173 -6.45 29.00 -4.27
N LYS A 174 -7.70 28.91 -4.76
CA LYS A 174 -8.55 27.70 -4.67
C LYS A 174 -7.91 26.47 -5.32
N LEU A 175 -7.16 26.66 -6.42
CA LEU A 175 -6.49 25.60 -7.16
C LEU A 175 -5.31 24.98 -6.41
N VAL A 176 -4.53 25.82 -5.70
CA VAL A 176 -3.41 25.35 -4.86
C VAL A 176 -3.98 24.72 -3.59
N ARG A 177 -4.98 25.35 -2.96
CA ARG A 177 -5.63 24.84 -1.76
C ARG A 177 -6.14 23.41 -1.94
N LYS A 178 -6.82 23.11 -3.05
CA LYS A 178 -7.29 21.75 -3.34
C LYS A 178 -6.14 20.73 -3.50
N ALA A 179 -4.98 21.16 -3.98
CA ALA A 179 -3.82 20.28 -4.15
C ALA A 179 -3.07 20.04 -2.84
N THR A 180 -2.99 21.06 -1.99
CA THR A 180 -2.24 21.03 -0.72
C THR A 180 -3.06 20.50 0.44
N SER A 181 -4.37 20.83 0.51
CA SER A 181 -5.24 20.46 1.63
C SER A 181 -5.39 18.95 1.80
N SER A 182 -5.42 18.18 0.71
CA SER A 182 -5.50 16.72 0.80
C SER A 182 -4.25 16.12 1.44
N MET A 183 -3.05 16.57 1.07
CA MET A 183 -1.81 16.08 1.69
C MET A 183 -1.64 16.57 3.13
N HIS A 184 -2.01 17.82 3.41
CA HIS A 184 -1.99 18.36 4.77
C HIS A 184 -2.94 17.58 5.68
N ALA A 185 -4.16 17.29 5.21
CA ALA A 185 -5.13 16.49 5.96
C ALA A 185 -4.61 15.06 6.22
N LEU A 186 -3.94 14.43 5.25
CA LEU A 186 -3.28 13.13 5.47
C LEU A 186 -2.15 13.25 6.50
N ALA A 187 -1.26 14.23 6.38
CA ALA A 187 -0.16 14.40 7.33
C ALA A 187 -0.64 14.60 8.78
N SER A 188 -1.80 15.26 8.97
CA SER A 188 -2.40 15.46 10.29
C SER A 188 -3.20 14.26 10.80
N ALA A 189 -3.73 13.41 9.91
CA ALA A 189 -4.63 12.32 10.29
C ALA A 189 -3.90 11.00 10.63
N PHE A 190 -2.65 10.83 10.20
CA PHE A 190 -1.92 9.57 10.31
C PHE A 190 -0.69 9.69 11.21
N SER A 191 -0.45 8.64 12.01
CA SER A 191 0.67 8.61 12.98
C SER A 191 2.04 8.69 12.32
N ASP A 192 2.16 8.14 11.11
CA ASP A 192 3.33 8.26 10.27
C ASP A 192 2.86 8.37 8.82
N PHE A 193 3.33 9.42 8.17
CA PHE A 193 2.96 9.82 6.82
C PHE A 193 4.17 10.47 6.18
N SER A 194 4.43 10.12 4.92
CA SER A 194 5.34 10.91 4.11
C SER A 194 4.99 10.85 2.64
N VAL A 195 5.28 11.93 1.94
CA VAL A 195 5.29 12.00 0.49
C VAL A 195 6.69 12.39 0.03
N GLU A 196 7.21 11.65 -0.93
CA GLU A 196 8.49 11.89 -1.61
C GLU A 196 8.24 12.08 -3.09
N ALA A 197 8.72 13.18 -3.65
CA ALA A 197 8.61 13.47 -5.07
C ALA A 197 9.67 14.51 -5.45
N ASN A 198 10.14 14.46 -6.69
CA ASN A 198 11.04 15.50 -7.23
C ASN A 198 12.29 15.78 -6.37
N GLY A 199 12.82 14.78 -5.67
CA GLY A 199 13.97 14.92 -4.77
C GLY A 199 13.66 15.61 -3.42
N LEU A 200 12.39 15.84 -3.12
CA LEU A 200 11.92 16.47 -1.88
C LEU A 200 11.02 15.52 -1.10
N ARG A 201 10.90 15.77 0.20
CA ARG A 201 10.05 15.01 1.12
C ARG A 201 9.21 15.94 1.98
N PHE A 202 7.97 15.54 2.24
CA PHE A 202 7.08 16.17 3.21
C PHE A 202 6.38 15.10 4.07
N PRO A 203 6.26 15.27 5.40
CA PRO A 203 6.97 16.25 6.23
C PRO A 203 8.48 16.06 6.15
N ALA A 204 9.24 17.07 6.59
CA ALA A 204 10.69 16.95 6.66
C ALA A 204 11.05 15.71 7.53
N PRO A 205 11.99 14.86 7.09
CA PRO A 205 12.31 13.63 7.79
C PRO A 205 12.83 13.92 9.20
N LYS A 206 12.25 13.27 10.22
CA LYS A 206 12.79 13.30 11.59
C LYS A 206 14.12 12.52 11.70
N SER A 207 14.37 11.59 10.78
CA SER A 207 15.64 10.86 10.61
C SER A 207 15.77 10.36 9.16
N LYS A 208 16.99 10.01 8.72
CA LYS A 208 17.26 9.44 7.39
C LYS A 208 16.67 8.02 7.26
N ARG A 209 15.36 7.88 7.19
CA ARG A 209 14.69 6.60 6.94
C ARG A 209 14.37 6.49 5.46
N LYS A 210 15.04 5.57 4.75
CA LYS A 210 14.67 5.20 3.38
C LYS A 210 13.31 4.50 3.39
N LEU A 211 12.43 4.89 2.47
CA LEU A 211 11.21 4.13 2.19
C LEU A 211 11.63 2.81 1.53
N ALA A 212 11.11 1.68 2.01
CA ALA A 212 11.54 0.34 1.58
C ALA A 212 11.00 -0.09 0.21
N VAL A 213 10.41 0.82 -0.58
CA VAL A 213 9.66 0.50 -1.81
C VAL A 213 10.21 1.28 -3.01
N GLU A 214 11.48 1.68 -2.97
CA GLU A 214 12.15 2.40 -4.08
C GLU A 214 12.32 1.55 -5.35
N GLU A 215 12.05 0.23 -5.32
CA GLU A 215 12.54 -0.67 -6.38
C GLU A 215 11.79 -0.60 -7.71
N ASP A 216 10.49 -0.28 -7.74
CA ASP A 216 9.72 -0.34 -9.01
C ASP A 216 9.73 0.96 -9.83
N PHE A 217 9.99 2.12 -9.22
CA PHE A 217 10.04 3.41 -9.93
C PHE A 217 11.15 4.34 -9.43
N PRO A 218 12.44 4.03 -9.70
CA PRO A 218 13.53 4.90 -9.33
C PRO A 218 13.47 6.25 -10.07
N GLY A 219 13.18 7.32 -9.31
CA GLY A 219 13.50 8.71 -9.70
C GLY A 219 12.43 9.50 -10.48
N LEU A 220 11.27 8.95 -10.80
CA LEU A 220 10.18 9.66 -11.48
C LEU A 220 8.84 9.42 -10.76
N GLY A 221 8.13 10.51 -10.41
CA GLY A 221 6.78 10.46 -9.85
C GLY A 221 6.65 10.84 -8.39
N THR A 222 5.68 10.22 -7.71
CA THR A 222 5.34 10.48 -6.31
C THR A 222 5.25 9.17 -5.55
N ALA A 223 6.00 9.05 -4.46
CA ALA A 223 5.87 7.99 -3.48
C ALA A 223 5.13 8.51 -2.25
N VAL A 224 4.09 7.81 -1.80
CA VAL A 224 3.35 8.14 -0.58
C VAL A 224 3.39 6.96 0.37
N PHE A 225 3.67 7.22 1.63
CA PHE A 225 3.62 6.27 2.73
C PHE A 225 2.59 6.72 3.76
N ILE A 226 1.79 5.76 4.22
CA ILE A 226 0.80 5.94 5.27
C ILE A 226 0.93 4.78 6.25
N LYS A 227 0.96 5.08 7.54
CA LYS A 227 0.91 4.07 8.60
C LYS A 227 -0.11 4.39 9.67
N LEU A 228 -0.88 3.37 10.00
CA LEU A 228 -1.86 3.33 11.08
C LEU A 228 -1.42 2.34 12.15
N ALA A 229 -1.47 2.74 13.41
CA ALA A 229 -1.32 1.82 14.53
C ALA A 229 -2.62 1.00 14.70
N LEU A 230 -2.48 -0.32 14.83
CA LEU A 230 -3.59 -1.20 15.22
C LEU A 230 -3.54 -1.36 16.73
N LYS A 231 -4.60 -0.94 17.42
CA LYS A 231 -4.74 -1.22 18.86
C LYS A 231 -4.72 -2.74 19.05
N LYS A 232 -4.04 -3.23 20.09
CA LYS A 232 -4.26 -4.61 20.55
C LYS A 232 -5.75 -4.73 20.84
N LYS A 233 -6.43 -5.72 20.25
CA LYS A 233 -7.71 -6.15 20.81
C LYS A 233 -7.38 -6.58 22.26
N ALA A 234 -8.04 -5.91 23.21
CA ALA A 234 -8.01 -6.30 24.62
C ALA A 234 -8.53 -7.73 24.78
#